data_AF-A0A1F6EGM7-F1
#
_entry.id   AF-A0A1F6EGM7-F1
#
_cell.length_a   1.000
_cell.length_b   1.000
_cell.length_c   1.000
_cell.angle_alpha   90.00
_cell.angle_beta   90.00
_cell.angle_gamma   90.00
#
_symmetry.space_group_name_H-M   'P 1'
#
loop_
_entity.id
_entity.type
_entity.pdbx_description
1 polymer ?
#
loop_
_entity_poly.entity_id
_entity_poly.type
_entity_poly.pdbx_seq_one_letter_code
_entity_poly.pdbx_strand_id
1 'polypeptide(L)'
;MAKTLAIIFGVILVILGLLGFVGNPLIGSGALFEADMGYALMNLVGGLVLLAVAFFATGQSMLWLKIVGVIYVIVALLGFFLGTPVLGFIGTNSAGNWLNLIIGIVLVTAGYMGKGSMGGGAGSMGGGMGQSMGSSGQQM
;
A
#
# COMPACT_ATOMS: atom_id res chain seq x y z
N MET A 1 -3.53 -5.18 -12.69
CA MET A 1 -4.17 -4.12 -11.88
C MET A 1 -3.29 -3.61 -10.74
N ALA A 2 -2.75 -4.48 -9.86
CA ALA A 2 -1.96 -4.05 -8.70
C ALA A 2 -0.72 -3.20 -9.05
N LYS A 3 0.00 -3.53 -10.14
CA LYS A 3 1.11 -2.71 -10.66
C LYS A 3 0.68 -1.28 -10.98
N THR A 4 -0.40 -1.13 -11.74
CA THR A 4 -0.94 0.17 -12.15
C THR A 4 -1.34 1.01 -10.93
N LEU A 5 -2.00 0.40 -9.95
CA LEU A 5 -2.36 1.08 -8.70
C LEU A 5 -1.12 1.52 -7.93
N ALA A 6 -0.12 0.65 -7.78
CA ALA A 6 1.15 1.00 -7.12
C ALA A 6 1.89 2.14 -7.83
N ILE A 7 1.87 2.18 -9.17
CA ILE A 7 2.43 3.30 -9.94
C ILE A 7 1.63 4.58 -9.68
N ILE A 8 0.30 4.56 -9.83
CA ILE A 8 -0.54 5.76 -9.65
C ILE A 8 -0.37 6.34 -8.25
N PHE A 9 -0.55 5.52 -7.22
CA PHE A 9 -0.40 5.99 -5.85
C PHE A 9 1.04 6.37 -5.52
N GLY A 10 2.03 5.63 -6.01
CA GLY A 10 3.42 5.97 -5.80
C GLY A 10 3.78 7.33 -6.42
N VAL A 11 3.31 7.62 -7.64
CA VAL A 11 3.51 8.93 -8.28
C VAL A 11 2.83 10.04 -7.47
N ILE A 12 1.58 9.83 -7.03
CA ILE A 12 0.85 10.81 -6.21
C ILE A 12 1.63 11.11 -4.92
N LEU A 13 2.10 10.08 -4.21
CA LEU A 13 2.85 10.25 -2.97
C LEU A 13 4.21 10.94 -3.19
N VAL A 14 4.91 10.63 -4.28
CA VAL A 14 6.15 11.35 -4.65
C VAL A 14 5.85 12.83 -4.89
N ILE A 15 4.79 13.15 -5.63
CA ILE A 15 4.39 14.54 -5.89
C ILE A 15 4.04 15.24 -4.58
N LEU A 16 3.25 14.63 -3.69
CA LEU A 16 2.90 15.19 -2.38
C LEU A 16 4.14 15.43 -1.51
N GLY A 17 5.10 14.50 -1.52
CA GLY A 17 6.37 14.64 -0.83
C GLY A 17 7.17 15.84 -1.37
N LEU A 18 7.34 15.93 -2.69
CA LEU A 18 8.03 17.05 -3.33
C LEU A 18 7.34 18.40 -3.08
N LEU A 19 6.01 18.46 -3.13
CA LEU A 19 5.24 19.67 -2.83
C LEU A 19 5.42 20.11 -1.36
N GLY A 20 5.56 19.16 -0.43
CA GLY A 20 5.87 19.44 0.96
C GLY A 20 7.26 20.07 1.16
N PHE A 21 8.24 19.76 0.31
CA PHE A 21 9.58 20.37 0.35
C PHE A 21 9.63 21.76 -0.28
N VAL A 22 8.90 21.98 -1.39
CA VAL A 22 8.88 23.27 -2.08
C VAL A 22 8.09 24.31 -1.29
N GLY A 23 7.07 23.87 -0.54
CA GLY A 23 6.20 24.73 0.26
C GLY A 23 5.24 25.54 -0.63
N ASN A 24 3.94 25.35 -0.43
CA ASN A 24 2.89 26.01 -1.18
C ASN A 24 1.74 26.42 -0.23
N PRO A 25 0.89 27.40 -0.60
CA PRO A 25 -0.27 27.79 0.22
C PRO A 25 -1.23 26.63 0.54
N LEU A 26 -1.18 25.57 -0.25
CA LEU A 26 -1.96 24.35 -0.05
C LEU A 26 -1.25 23.34 0.87
N ILE A 27 0.06 23.15 0.71
CA ILE A 27 0.85 22.10 1.39
C ILE A 27 2.20 22.70 1.81
N GLY A 28 2.47 22.75 3.11
CA GLY A 28 3.69 23.36 3.66
C GLY A 28 3.49 23.83 5.09
N SER A 29 4.48 24.50 5.67
CA SER A 29 4.35 25.02 7.03
C SER A 29 3.42 26.24 7.09
N GLY A 30 2.36 26.17 7.90
CA GLY A 30 1.28 27.16 7.97
C GLY A 30 0.25 27.10 6.83
N ALA A 31 0.25 26.04 6.01
CA ALA A 31 -0.66 25.86 4.88
C ALA A 31 -1.97 25.13 5.27
N LEU A 32 -2.90 24.99 4.30
CA LEU A 32 -4.13 24.19 4.52
C LEU A 32 -3.82 22.76 4.95
N PHE A 33 -2.80 22.14 4.36
CA PHE A 33 -2.20 20.91 4.81
C PHE A 33 -0.83 21.23 5.40
N GLU A 34 -0.74 21.25 6.72
CA GLU A 34 0.54 21.35 7.39
C GLU A 34 1.37 20.12 6.99
N ALA A 35 2.47 20.39 6.31
CA ALA A 35 3.43 19.40 5.87
C ALA A 35 4.80 19.93 6.22
N ASP A 36 5.34 19.44 7.33
CA ASP A 36 6.72 19.68 7.68
C ASP A 36 7.66 18.72 6.92
N MET A 37 8.94 18.83 7.21
CA MET A 37 9.96 18.00 6.57
C MET A 37 9.71 16.50 6.78
N GLY A 38 9.24 16.06 7.96
CA GLY A 38 8.98 14.65 8.20
C GLY A 38 7.74 14.14 7.46
N TYR A 39 6.69 14.95 7.36
CA TYR A 39 5.53 14.65 6.52
C TYR A 39 5.92 14.52 5.04
N ALA A 40 6.73 15.45 4.54
CA ALA A 40 7.23 15.42 3.17
C ALA A 40 8.07 14.17 2.90
N LEU A 41 8.96 13.79 3.84
CA LEU A 41 9.77 12.57 3.76
C LEU A 41 8.92 11.30 3.78
N MET A 42 7.91 11.21 4.66
CA MET A 42 7.00 10.06 4.71
C MET A 42 6.31 9.84 3.37
N ASN A 43 5.81 10.92 2.75
CA ASN A 43 5.18 10.86 1.44
C ASN A 43 6.16 10.46 0.34
N LEU A 44 7.33 11.09 0.31
CA LEU A 44 8.33 10.81 -0.69
C LEU A 44 8.85 9.37 -0.61
N VAL A 45 9.21 8.89 0.58
CA VAL A 45 9.72 7.53 0.80
C VAL A 45 8.64 6.49 0.50
N GLY A 46 7.41 6.69 1.00
CA GLY A 46 6.29 5.78 0.71
C GLY A 46 5.99 5.68 -0.80
N GLY A 47 6.04 6.82 -1.50
CA GLY A 47 5.85 6.87 -2.95
C GLY A 47 6.95 6.16 -3.73
N LEU A 48 8.22 6.40 -3.38
CA LEU A 48 9.37 5.74 -3.98
C LEU A 48 9.36 4.22 -3.76
N VAL A 49 8.97 3.77 -2.56
CA VAL A 49 8.82 2.34 -2.25
C VAL A 49 7.74 1.71 -3.14
N LEU A 50 6.58 2.35 -3.27
CA LEU A 50 5.51 1.84 -4.16
C LEU A 50 5.95 1.79 -5.62
N LEU A 51 6.64 2.82 -6.11
CA LEU A 51 7.21 2.82 -7.47
C LEU A 51 8.22 1.68 -7.64
N ALA A 52 9.19 1.57 -6.73
CA ALA A 52 10.23 0.55 -6.79
C ALA A 52 9.61 -0.85 -6.81
N VAL A 53 8.64 -1.12 -5.94
CA VAL A 53 7.93 -2.41 -5.92
C VAL A 53 7.15 -2.63 -7.22
N ALA A 54 6.56 -1.60 -7.82
CA ALA A 54 5.84 -1.74 -9.08
C ALA A 54 6.75 -2.12 -10.26
N PHE A 55 8.02 -1.67 -10.26
CA PHE A 55 8.99 -1.98 -11.32
C PHE A 55 9.81 -3.24 -11.06
N PHE A 56 10.22 -3.49 -9.81
CA PHE A 56 11.13 -4.58 -9.45
C PHE A 56 10.45 -5.81 -8.84
N ALA A 57 9.25 -5.66 -8.25
CA ALA A 57 8.60 -6.72 -7.48
C ALA A 57 7.09 -6.77 -7.76
N THR A 58 6.71 -6.85 -9.04
CA THR A 58 5.32 -6.80 -9.51
C THR A 58 4.39 -7.81 -8.83
N GLY A 59 4.92 -8.99 -8.46
CA GLY A 59 4.16 -10.03 -7.75
C GLY A 59 3.83 -9.67 -6.29
N GLN A 60 4.55 -8.72 -5.70
CA GLN A 60 4.37 -8.28 -4.31
C GLN A 60 3.67 -6.91 -4.19
N SER A 61 3.33 -6.25 -5.31
CA SER A 61 2.73 -4.91 -5.28
C SER A 61 1.46 -4.83 -4.42
N MET A 62 0.67 -5.90 -4.35
CA MET A 62 -0.51 -5.96 -3.48
C MET A 62 -0.15 -5.93 -1.99
N LEU A 63 0.88 -6.67 -1.59
CA LEU A 63 1.33 -6.72 -0.20
C LEU A 63 1.85 -5.34 0.22
N TRP A 64 2.65 -4.70 -0.63
CA TRP A 64 3.21 -3.39 -0.35
C TRP A 64 2.17 -2.26 -0.33
N LEU A 65 1.15 -2.31 -1.20
CA LEU A 65 -0.01 -1.40 -1.11
C LEU A 65 -0.67 -1.48 0.28
N LYS A 66 -0.81 -2.70 0.83
CA LYS A 66 -1.37 -2.89 2.17
C LYS A 66 -0.44 -2.37 3.26
N ILE A 67 0.85 -2.69 3.21
CA ILE A 67 1.82 -2.24 4.23
C ILE A 67 1.88 -0.72 4.26
N VAL A 68 2.10 -0.09 3.12
CA VAL A 68 2.15 1.38 3.03
C VAL A 68 0.82 1.97 3.48
N GLY A 69 -0.31 1.42 3.03
CA GLY A 69 -1.62 1.90 3.48
C GLY A 69 -1.83 1.80 4.99
N VAL A 70 -1.44 0.68 5.63
CA VAL A 70 -1.54 0.51 7.09
C VAL A 70 -0.65 1.52 7.82
N ILE A 71 0.57 1.77 7.34
CA ILE A 71 1.45 2.78 7.92
C ILE A 71 0.77 4.16 7.90
N TYR A 72 0.13 4.53 6.78
CA TYR A 72 -0.56 5.82 6.66
C TYR A 72 -1.76 5.93 7.60
N VAL A 73 -2.54 4.85 7.76
CA VAL A 73 -3.64 4.81 8.74
C VAL A 73 -3.10 4.98 10.16
N ILE A 74 -2.02 4.26 10.52
CA ILE A 74 -1.41 4.38 11.85
C ILE A 74 -0.93 5.80 12.11
N VAL A 75 -0.19 6.40 11.16
CA VAL A 75 0.30 7.78 11.30
C VAL A 75 -0.86 8.76 11.45
N ALA A 76 -1.92 8.61 10.66
CA ALA A 76 -3.11 9.47 10.78
C ALA A 76 -3.79 9.34 12.14
N LEU A 77 -3.99 8.11 12.64
CA LEU A 77 -4.57 7.87 13.96
C LEU A 77 -3.70 8.46 15.06
N LEU A 78 -2.38 8.23 15.01
CA LEU A 78 -1.45 8.83 15.96
C LEU A 78 -1.51 10.36 15.91
N GLY A 79 -1.66 10.96 14.73
CA GLY A 79 -1.85 12.40 14.59
C GLY A 79 -3.15 12.93 15.18
N PHE A 80 -4.23 12.14 15.20
CA PHE A 80 -5.46 12.50 15.89
C PHE A 80 -5.35 12.33 17.42
N PHE A 81 -4.68 11.28 17.90
CA PHE A 81 -4.63 10.96 19.34
C PHE A 81 -3.51 11.67 20.10
N LEU A 82 -2.30 11.72 19.54
CA LEU A 82 -1.13 12.35 20.17
C LEU A 82 -1.00 13.83 19.82
N GLY A 83 -1.80 14.31 18.87
CA GLY A 83 -1.57 15.60 18.24
C GLY A 83 -0.29 15.58 17.42
N THR A 84 0.26 16.76 17.17
CA THR A 84 1.38 16.97 16.25
C THR A 84 2.55 17.63 16.98
N PRO A 85 3.80 17.23 16.70
CA PRO A 85 4.26 16.31 15.65
C PRO A 85 4.21 14.81 16.00
N VAL A 86 3.71 13.98 15.06
CA VAL A 86 3.64 12.52 15.17
C VAL A 86 5.03 11.91 15.16
N LEU A 87 5.31 11.01 16.10
CA LEU A 87 6.64 10.40 16.34
C LEU A 87 7.75 11.43 16.61
N GLY A 88 7.41 12.69 16.90
CA GLY A 88 8.37 13.76 17.18
C GLY A 88 8.96 14.44 15.94
N PHE A 89 8.60 14.01 14.72
CA PHE A 89 9.17 14.55 13.47
C PHE A 89 8.17 14.69 12.32
N ILE A 90 6.94 14.17 12.42
CA ILE A 90 5.89 14.33 11.39
C ILE A 90 4.88 15.36 11.89
N GLY A 91 5.19 16.63 11.65
CA GLY A 91 4.32 17.77 11.84
C GLY A 91 3.23 17.80 10.77
N THR A 92 1.99 17.71 11.21
CA THR A 92 0.83 17.85 10.36
C THR A 92 -0.30 18.57 11.10
N ASN A 93 -1.43 18.79 10.47
CA ASN A 93 -2.61 19.38 11.09
C ASN A 93 -3.79 18.41 10.95
N SER A 94 -4.95 18.78 11.48
CA SER A 94 -6.14 17.91 11.36
C SER A 94 -6.48 17.58 9.90
N ALA A 95 -6.29 18.52 8.96
CA ALA A 95 -6.53 18.28 7.53
C ALA A 95 -5.54 17.27 6.94
N GLY A 96 -4.26 17.36 7.28
CA GLY A 96 -3.24 16.40 6.86
C GLY A 96 -3.42 15.01 7.48
N ASN A 97 -3.90 14.94 8.72
CA ASN A 97 -4.31 13.66 9.34
C ASN A 97 -5.45 13.00 8.56
N TRP A 98 -6.47 13.76 8.15
CA TRP A 98 -7.53 13.25 7.28
C TRP A 98 -7.02 12.79 5.92
N LEU A 99 -6.11 13.55 5.30
CA LEU A 99 -5.49 13.17 4.03
C LEU A 99 -4.75 11.83 4.15
N ASN A 100 -3.91 11.67 5.19
CA ASN A 100 -3.21 10.41 5.46
C ASN A 100 -4.19 9.25 5.71
N LEU A 101 -5.27 9.50 6.44
CA LEU A 101 -6.28 8.48 6.73
C LEU A 101 -6.96 8.00 5.44
N ILE A 102 -7.39 8.92 4.58
CA ILE A 102 -8.05 8.61 3.31
C ILE A 102 -7.10 7.84 2.40
N ILE A 103 -5.86 8.33 2.22
CA ILE A 103 -4.83 7.65 1.42
C ILE A 103 -4.59 6.23 1.97
N GLY A 104 -4.44 6.09 3.29
CA GLY A 104 -4.22 4.81 3.94
C GLY A 104 -5.36 3.83 3.67
N ILE A 105 -6.62 4.25 3.87
CA ILE A 105 -7.81 3.42 3.61
C ILE A 105 -7.88 3.03 2.13
N VAL A 106 -7.65 3.96 1.22
CA VAL A 106 -7.69 3.69 -0.23
C VAL A 106 -6.61 2.69 -0.62
N LEU A 107 -5.39 2.84 -0.12
CA LEU A 107 -4.27 1.93 -0.37
C LEU A 107 -4.53 0.52 0.19
N VAL A 108 -5.01 0.43 1.43
CA VAL A 108 -5.38 -0.86 2.05
C VAL A 108 -6.48 -1.54 1.25
N THR A 109 -7.55 -0.81 0.93
CA THR A 109 -8.67 -1.31 0.12
C THR A 109 -8.20 -1.77 -1.25
N ALA A 110 -7.38 -0.98 -1.95
CA ALA A 110 -6.79 -1.34 -3.24
C ALA A 110 -5.91 -2.59 -3.15
N GLY A 111 -5.14 -2.73 -2.06
CA GLY A 111 -4.33 -3.90 -1.78
C GLY A 111 -5.16 -5.17 -1.53
N TYR A 112 -6.36 -5.06 -0.97
CA TYR A 112 -7.31 -6.18 -0.81
C TYR A 112 -8.11 -6.49 -2.07
N MET A 113 -8.53 -5.47 -2.84
CA MET A 113 -9.27 -5.65 -4.10
C MET A 113 -8.43 -6.34 -5.18
N GLY A 114 -7.10 -6.20 -5.13
CA GLY A 114 -6.19 -6.97 -5.98
C GLY A 114 -6.27 -8.50 -5.79
N LYS A 115 -6.81 -8.97 -4.64
CA LYS A 115 -6.98 -10.40 -4.32
C LYS A 115 -8.18 -11.04 -5.06
N GLY A 116 -8.97 -10.25 -5.78
CA GLY A 116 -10.18 -10.71 -6.50
C GLY A 116 -9.96 -11.51 -7.79
N SER A 117 -8.73 -11.87 -8.15
CA SER A 117 -8.48 -12.75 -9.33
C SER A 117 -7.48 -13.88 -9.08
N MET A 118 -7.14 -14.17 -7.82
CA MET A 118 -6.30 -15.33 -7.49
C MET A 118 -6.67 -15.90 -6.11
N GLY A 119 -7.93 -16.29 -5.99
CA GLY A 119 -8.50 -16.97 -4.83
C GLY A 119 -9.56 -17.97 -5.31
N GLY A 120 -9.14 -18.93 -6.14
CA GLY A 120 -10.03 -19.94 -6.70
C GLY A 120 -9.28 -20.84 -7.68
N GLY A 121 -8.29 -21.60 -7.19
CA GLY A 121 -7.54 -22.51 -8.03
C GLY A 121 -6.47 -23.29 -7.28
N ALA A 122 -6.85 -24.50 -6.85
CA ALA A 122 -5.96 -25.63 -6.57
C ALA A 122 -5.03 -25.53 -5.35
N GLY A 123 -5.64 -25.28 -4.18
CA GLY A 123 -5.22 -25.91 -2.92
C GLY A 123 -6.01 -27.19 -2.67
N SER A 124 -6.04 -28.13 -3.63
CA SER A 124 -6.47 -29.52 -3.41
C SER A 124 -5.32 -30.45 -3.78
N MET A 125 -4.27 -30.40 -2.97
CA MET A 125 -3.19 -31.37 -2.96
C MET A 125 -3.68 -32.59 -2.18
N GLY A 126 -3.57 -33.79 -2.76
CA GLY A 126 -3.54 -35.05 -2.00
C GLY A 126 -4.73 -35.98 -2.24
N GLY A 127 -4.48 -37.06 -3.00
CA GLY A 127 -5.35 -38.24 -3.00
C GLY A 127 -5.55 -38.91 -4.36
N GLY A 128 -4.46 -39.31 -5.04
CA GLY A 128 -4.58 -40.01 -6.32
C GLY A 128 -3.30 -40.73 -6.74
N MET A 129 -2.55 -41.27 -5.79
CA MET A 129 -1.40 -42.12 -6.08
C MET A 129 -1.61 -43.44 -5.35
N GLY A 130 -2.14 -44.43 -6.08
CA GLY A 130 -2.31 -45.79 -5.60
C GLY A 130 -3.73 -46.32 -5.73
N GLN A 131 -4.10 -46.80 -6.94
CA GLN A 131 -4.84 -48.05 -7.11
C GLN A 131 -4.93 -48.44 -8.60
N SER A 132 -4.63 -49.72 -8.86
CA SER A 132 -4.81 -50.48 -10.11
C SER A 132 -3.73 -50.41 -11.20
N MET A 133 -2.51 -50.80 -10.84
CA MET A 133 -1.87 -51.85 -11.65
C MET A 133 -2.72 -53.12 -11.52
N GLY A 134 -3.22 -53.67 -12.63
CA GLY A 134 -3.75 -55.03 -12.68
C GLY A 134 -5.05 -55.23 -13.46
N SER A 135 -4.99 -55.20 -14.80
CA SER A 135 -5.87 -56.05 -15.63
C SER A 135 -5.27 -56.25 -17.03
N SER A 136 -4.05 -56.77 -17.08
CA SER A 136 -3.55 -57.45 -18.27
C SER A 136 -4.03 -58.90 -18.20
N GLY A 137 -5.06 -59.23 -18.97
CA GLY A 137 -5.48 -60.62 -19.20
C GLY A 137 -6.91 -60.91 -18.77
N GLN A 138 -7.85 -60.82 -19.72
CA GLN A 138 -9.01 -61.70 -19.92
C GLN A 138 -10.00 -61.01 -20.87
N GLN A 139 -9.68 -61.02 -22.18
CA GLN A 139 -10.70 -61.06 -23.21
C GLN A 139 -10.35 -62.21 -24.14
N MET A 140 -11.37 -63.02 -24.36
CA MET A 140 -11.40 -64.32 -25.02
C MET A 140 -11.14 -64.21 -26.52
#